data_AF-A0A1H4PJZ5-F1
#
_entry.id   AF-A0A1H4PJZ5-F1
#
_cell.length_a   1.000
_cell.length_b   1.000
_cell.length_c   1.000
_cell.angle_alpha   90.00
_cell.angle_beta   90.00
_cell.angle_gamma   90.00
#
_symmetry.space_group_name_H-M   'P 1'
#
loop_
_entity.id
_entity.type
_entity.pdbx_description
1 polymer ?
#
loop_
_entity_poly.entity_id
_entity_poly.type
_entity_poly.pdbx_seq_one_letter_code
_entity_poly.pdbx_strand_id
1 'polypeptide(L)' 'MSQGRAEFHRQHQQAAAEEARRLFAEKPRLQGAWLNWVAGELYHLRPAAYASMVRRELQRLQEPADP' A
#
# COMPACT_ATOMS: atom_id res chain seq x y z
N MET A 1 19.45 18.69 4.94
CA MET A 1 18.26 18.53 5.80
C MET A 1 17.30 17.53 5.16
N SER A 2 17.50 16.22 5.37
CA SER A 2 16.67 15.14 4.78
C SER A 2 15.82 14.42 5.83
N GLN A 3 15.64 15.04 7.01
CA GLN A 3 14.95 14.45 8.17
C GLN A 3 13.46 14.16 7.90
N GLY A 4 12.81 14.83 6.94
CA GLY A 4 11.38 14.67 6.71
C GLY A 4 10.95 13.31 6.15
N ARG A 5 11.75 12.66 5.28
CA ARG A 5 11.31 11.40 4.63
C ARG A 5 11.38 10.20 5.56
N ALA A 6 12.48 10.03 6.30
CA ALA A 6 12.63 8.89 7.21
C ALA A 6 11.63 8.96 8.37
N GLU A 7 11.37 10.16 8.89
CA GLU A 7 10.39 10.39 9.95
C GLU A 7 8.96 10.20 9.47
N PHE A 8 8.62 10.75 8.29
CA PHE A 8 7.34 10.49 7.62
C PHE A 8 7.10 8.99 7.42
N HIS A 9 8.12 8.27 6.95
CA HIS A 9 8.02 6.83 6.76
C HIS A 9 7.74 6.11 8.09
N ARG A 10 8.43 6.44 9.18
CA ARG A 10 8.18 5.82 10.50
C ARG A 10 6.78 6.11 11.01
N GLN A 11 6.32 7.35 10.89
CA GLN A 11 5.00 7.77 11.36
C GLN A 11 3.87 7.09 10.58
N HIS A 12 4.03 6.95 9.26
CA HIS A 12 2.99 6.41 8.38
C HIS A 12 3.15 4.91 8.09
N GLN A 13 4.16 4.24 8.64
CA GLN A 13 4.43 2.83 8.35
C GLN A 13 3.26 1.92 8.73
N GLN A 14 2.74 2.10 9.95
CA GLN A 14 1.62 1.31 10.44
C GLN A 14 0.35 1.57 9.63
N ALA A 15 0.02 2.84 9.41
CA ALA A 15 -1.13 3.23 8.58
C ALA A 15 -1.04 2.68 7.16
N ALA A 16 0.15 2.74 6.53
CA ALA A 16 0.34 2.22 5.19
C ALA A 16 0.18 0.69 5.13
N ALA A 17 0.63 -0.03 6.16
CA ALA A 17 0.46 -1.47 6.26
C ALA A 17 -1.01 -1.87 6.47
N GLU A 18 -1.75 -1.12 7.30
CA GLU A 18 -3.19 -1.32 7.50
C GLU A 18 -3.98 -1.08 6.21
N GLU A 19 -3.69 0.00 5.49
CA GLU A 19 -4.34 0.30 4.22
C GLU A 19 -4.03 -0.77 3.18
N ALA A 20 -2.77 -1.23 3.09
CA ALA A 20 -2.39 -2.33 2.22
C ALA A 20 -3.17 -3.63 2.54
N ARG A 21 -3.38 -3.95 3.82
CA ARG A 21 -4.17 -5.11 4.23
C ARG A 21 -5.64 -4.97 3.84
N ARG A 22 -6.24 -3.78 4.01
CA ARG A 22 -7.63 -3.50 3.57
C ARG A 22 -7.77 -3.70 2.08
N LEU A 23 -6.88 -3.07 1.30
CA LEU A 23 -6.87 -3.20 -0.15
C LEU A 23 -6.67 -4.66 -0.57
N PHE A 24 -5.79 -5.41 0.09
CA PHE A 24 -5.56 -6.83 -0.21
C PHE A 24 -6.76 -7.73 0.16
N ALA A 25 -7.50 -7.42 1.23
CA ALA A 25 -8.69 -8.17 1.62
C ALA A 25 -9.82 -8.11 0.58
N GLU A 26 -9.84 -7.07 -0.26
CA GLU A 26 -10.78 -6.94 -1.38
C GLU A 26 -10.42 -7.81 -2.59
N LYS A 27 -9.19 -8.35 -2.65
CA LYS A 27 -8.70 -9.20 -3.74
C LYS A 27 -9.61 -10.39 -4.08
N PRO A 28 -10.05 -11.23 -3.12
CA PRO A 28 -10.97 -12.33 -3.42
C PRO A 28 -12.34 -11.87 -3.95
N ARG A 29 -12.81 -10.67 -3.55
CA ARG A 29 -14.10 -10.13 -4.01
C ARG A 29 -14.01 -9.59 -5.43
N LEU A 30 -12.95 -8.86 -5.75
CA LEU A 30 -12.79 -8.17 -7.04
C LEU A 30 -12.08 -9.02 -8.11
N GLN A 31 -11.34 -10.05 -7.70
CA GLN A 31 -10.66 -11.00 -8.59
C GLN A 31 -9.84 -10.28 -9.68
N GLY A 32 -10.10 -10.55 -10.97
CA GLY A 32 -9.37 -9.94 -12.09
C GLY A 32 -9.49 -8.41 -12.17
N ALA A 33 -10.52 -7.81 -11.59
CA ALA A 33 -10.68 -6.35 -11.56
C ALA A 33 -9.87 -5.69 -10.44
N TRP A 34 -9.33 -6.46 -9.50
CA TRP A 34 -8.70 -5.94 -8.28
C TRP A 34 -7.54 -4.99 -8.56
N LEU A 35 -6.64 -5.31 -9.50
CA LEU A 35 -5.49 -4.45 -9.80
C LEU A 35 -5.90 -3.08 -10.36
N ASN A 36 -6.93 -3.04 -11.22
CA ASN A 36 -7.43 -1.78 -11.77
C ASN A 36 -8.10 -0.92 -10.70
N TRP A 37 -8.86 -1.55 -9.80
CA TRP A 37 -9.46 -0.88 -8.66
C TRP A 37 -8.41 -0.32 -7.70
N VAL A 38 -7.40 -1.12 -7.33
CA VAL A 38 -6.29 -0.66 -6.46
C VAL A 38 -5.56 0.53 -7.08
N ALA A 39 -5.37 0.57 -8.40
CA ALA A 39 -4.75 1.72 -9.07
C ALA A 39 -5.57 3.01 -8.86
N GLY A 40 -6.91 2.91 -8.88
CA GLY A 40 -7.82 4.00 -8.53
C GLY A 40 -7.66 4.45 -7.08
N GLU A 41 -7.66 3.51 -6.13
CA GLU A 41 -7.49 3.84 -4.70
C GLU A 41 -6.15 4.52 -4.41
N LEU A 42 -5.06 4.00 -4.99
CA LEU A 42 -3.73 4.60 -4.84
C LEU A 42 -3.64 6.02 -5.44
N TYR A 43 -4.45 6.34 -6.45
CA TYR A 43 -4.51 7.69 -7.03
C TYR A 43 -5.16 8.70 -6.08
N HIS A 44 -6.10 8.25 -5.23
CA HIS A 44 -6.71 9.07 -4.20
C HIS A 44 -5.82 9.28 -2.99
N LEU A 45 -4.85 8.38 -2.76
CA LEU A 45 -3.89 8.52 -1.66
C LEU A 45 -2.90 9.66 -1.89
N ARG A 46 -2.90 10.62 -0.96
CA ARG A 46 -1.93 11.70 -0.90
C ARG A 46 -1.31 11.77 0.50
N PRO A 47 -0.02 12.13 0.62
CA PRO A 47 0.91 12.47 -0.46
C PRO A 47 1.40 11.25 -1.25
N ALA A 48 2.00 11.47 -2.43
CA ALA A 48 2.53 10.38 -3.28
C ALA A 48 3.56 9.48 -2.57
N ALA A 49 4.26 10.02 -1.56
CA ALA A 49 5.15 9.24 -0.69
C ALA A 49 4.37 8.17 0.10
N TYR A 50 3.18 8.50 0.61
CA TYR A 50 2.31 7.56 1.31
C TYR A 50 1.76 6.49 0.36
N ALA A 51 1.27 6.89 -0.82
CA ALA A 51 0.82 5.94 -1.85
C ALA A 51 1.92 4.94 -2.23
N SER A 52 3.17 5.40 -2.30
CA SER A 52 4.33 4.54 -2.56
C SER A 52 4.63 3.57 -1.41
N MET A 53 4.36 3.95 -0.15
CA MET A 53 4.47 3.05 1.00
C MET A 53 3.41 1.97 0.95
N VAL A 54 2.14 2.33 0.72
CA VAL A 54 1.02 1.39 0.61
C VAL A 54 1.26 0.39 -0.52
N ARG A 55 1.74 0.87 -1.69
CA ARG A 55 2.07 -0.01 -2.82
C ARG A 55 3.13 -1.06 -2.48
N ARG A 56 4.18 -0.68 -1.72
CA ARG A 56 5.23 -1.63 -1.30
C ARG A 56 4.70 -2.69 -0.34
N GLU A 57 3.91 -2.28 0.65
CA GLU A 57 3.31 -3.23 1.59
C GLU A 57 2.31 -4.15 0.87
N LEU A 58 1.54 -3.63 -0.09
CA LEU A 58 0.69 -4.44 -0.97
C LEU A 58 1.48 -5.46 -1.79
N GLN A 59 2.65 -5.09 -2.30
CA GLN A 59 3.53 -6.02 -3.02
C GLN A 59 4.01 -7.14 -2.08
N ARG A 60 4.44 -6.80 -0.85
CA ARG A 60 4.85 -7.80 0.15
C ARG A 60 3.75 -8.79 0.52
N LEU A 61 2.49 -8.35 0.60
CA LEU A 61 1.35 -9.22 0.87
C LEU A 61 1.00 -10.13 -0.33
N GLN A 62 1.38 -9.73 -1.54
CA GLN A 62 1.16 -10.50 -2.77
C GLN A 62 2.30 -11.44 -3.10
N GLU A 63 3.51 -11.13 -2.66
CA GLU A 63 4.65 -12.03 -2.77
C GLU A 63 4.28 -13.32 -2.02
N PRO A 64 4.29 -14.48 -2.71
CA PRO A 64 4.16 -15.74 -2.01
C PRO A 64 5.32 -15.77 -1.01
N ALA A 65 5.02 -15.98 0.27
CA ALA A 65 6.06 -16.25 1.25
C ALA A 65 6.80 -17.49 0.73
N ASP A 66 8.01 -17.27 0.21
CA ASP A 66 8.89 -18.33 -0.24
C ASP A 66 9.10 -19.27 0.98
N PRO A 67 8.75 -20.56 0.87
CA PRO A 67 8.76 -21.50 2.00
C PRO A 67 10.17 -21.82 2.51
#